data_AF-A0A6A6S7J7-F1
#
_entry.id   AF-A0A6A6S7J7-F1
#
_cell.length_a   1.000
_cell.length_b   1.000
_cell.length_c   1.000
_cell.angle_alpha   90.00
_cell.angle_beta   90.00
_cell.angle_gamma   90.00
#
_symmetry.space_group_name_H-M   'P 1'
#
loop_
_entity.id
_entity.type
_entity.pdbx_description
1 polymer ?
#
loop_
_entity_poly.entity_id
_entity_poly.type
_entity_poly.pdbx_seq_one_letter_code
_entity_poly.pdbx_strand_id
1 'polypeptide(L)'
;MLRKLFQQVHRHHRSEHGLLSHKTAGLLKYQKPALFLSFHRTISNHAPDVAEAIPRWPRAFQLYLPAGATVESPHQFSYTFFQGPNAREVELQYSDNLASSERIAQSFLEEEVVGFDMEWIFPQPNPSPPLKELICLIQIASESNIGLFHIAVHEGDTVDELIAPSLRRIIESPRIRKIGQSIMGDGSRIKDHFGLAPQNLVELSYLHRLIRARTPRGRDRLKTYYVKGGLAYMVQTHFPGLRLMKDKGMHAGWMEPLSEKHRMYAADDAYASVMLFHKMNSLRQEMTPSPPLPRQTEEYNEWNSGFPVPKLIQLEPLTPTAENLSAKKFFLLHETGLRGVFRRLAFAVSSVWTGEK
;
A
#
# COMPACT_ATOMS: atom_id res chain seq x y z
N MET A 1 42.89 -11.67 -26.70
CA MET A 1 42.84 -12.31 -25.37
C MET A 1 41.49 -12.03 -24.71
N LEU A 2 40.89 -13.05 -24.09
CA LEU A 2 39.75 -13.00 -23.16
C LEU A 2 38.49 -12.17 -23.57
N ARG A 3 37.64 -12.80 -24.39
CA ARG A 3 36.17 -12.65 -24.36
C ARG A 3 35.53 -14.04 -24.38
N LYS A 4 34.42 -14.22 -23.64
CA LYS A 4 33.45 -15.35 -23.67
C LYS A 4 33.89 -16.73 -23.10
N LEU A 5 33.60 -16.93 -21.81
CA LEU A 5 33.13 -18.18 -21.17
C LEU A 5 31.90 -17.76 -20.30
N PHE A 6 30.84 -18.54 -20.05
CA PHE A 6 30.46 -19.92 -20.41
C PHE A 6 28.92 -20.01 -20.50
N GLN A 7 28.38 -20.97 -21.26
CA GLN A 7 26.96 -21.31 -21.26
C GLN A 7 26.79 -22.85 -21.28
N GLN A 8 25.74 -23.32 -20.60
CA GLN A 8 24.98 -24.53 -20.92
C GLN A 8 25.55 -25.94 -20.59
N VAL A 9 25.08 -26.46 -19.45
CA VAL A 9 24.99 -27.87 -19.05
C VAL A 9 23.72 -27.97 -18.16
N HIS A 10 22.77 -28.91 -18.24
CA HIS A 10 22.53 -30.08 -19.10
C HIS A 10 21.01 -30.16 -19.45
N ARG A 11 20.53 -31.24 -20.09
CA ARG A 11 19.12 -31.66 -20.12
C ARG A 11 19.04 -33.20 -20.22
N HIS A 12 17.94 -33.79 -19.74
CA HIS A 12 17.49 -35.20 -19.84
C HIS A 12 18.02 -36.26 -18.86
N HIS A 13 17.07 -36.86 -18.12
CA HIS A 13 16.81 -38.30 -18.15
C HIS A 13 15.30 -38.55 -17.92
N ARG A 14 14.74 -39.59 -18.55
CA ARG A 14 13.38 -40.13 -18.35
C ARG A 14 13.46 -41.65 -18.44
N SER A 15 12.86 -42.35 -17.47
CA SER A 15 12.49 -43.79 -17.43
C SER A 15 12.34 -44.17 -15.95
N GLU A 16 11.50 -45.07 -15.45
CA GLU A 16 10.24 -45.72 -15.79
C GLU A 16 9.95 -46.67 -14.58
N HIS A 17 8.68 -47.00 -14.33
CA HIS A 17 8.16 -48.20 -13.62
C HIS A 17 8.81 -48.82 -12.36
N GLY A 18 7.95 -49.13 -11.36
CA GLY A 18 8.25 -50.04 -10.24
C GLY A 18 7.03 -50.31 -9.34
N LEU A 19 6.70 -51.58 -9.06
CA LEU A 19 5.45 -52.02 -8.41
C LEU A 19 5.58 -52.32 -6.90
N LEU A 20 4.44 -52.21 -6.20
CA LEU A 20 3.93 -53.02 -5.06
C LEU A 20 4.91 -53.78 -4.12
N SER A 21 4.69 -53.68 -2.80
CA SER A 21 4.05 -54.78 -2.03
C SER A 21 3.78 -54.44 -0.55
N HIS A 22 2.85 -55.18 0.06
CA HIS A 22 2.45 -55.11 1.47
C HIS A 22 3.47 -55.75 2.43
N LYS A 23 3.38 -55.40 3.72
CA LYS A 23 3.37 -56.41 4.80
C LYS A 23 2.69 -55.93 6.08
N THR A 24 1.97 -56.85 6.72
CA THR A 24 1.14 -56.68 7.92
C THR A 24 1.66 -57.58 9.06
N ALA A 25 1.62 -57.09 10.31
CA ALA A 25 1.54 -57.81 11.59
C ALA A 25 1.61 -56.77 12.73
N GLY A 26 1.00 -56.91 13.92
CA GLY A 26 0.09 -57.95 14.40
C GLY A 26 0.32 -58.25 15.90
N LEU A 27 -0.76 -58.26 16.69
CA LEU A 27 -0.86 -58.73 18.10
C LEU A 27 -0.19 -57.82 19.18
N LEU A 28 -0.60 -57.79 20.46
CA LEU A 28 -1.54 -58.65 21.21
C LEU A 28 -2.33 -57.85 22.30
N LYS A 29 -3.39 -58.46 22.85
CA LYS A 29 -4.37 -57.88 23.81
C LYS A 29 -3.93 -58.03 25.27
N TYR A 30 -4.47 -57.18 26.15
CA TYR A 30 -4.75 -57.50 27.57
C TYR A 30 -6.13 -56.92 27.96
N GLN A 31 -6.84 -57.51 28.94
CA GLN A 31 -8.27 -57.26 29.17
C GLN A 31 -8.67 -57.05 30.65
N LYS A 32 -9.53 -56.03 30.89
CA LYS A 32 -10.58 -55.88 31.94
C LYS A 32 -10.14 -55.76 33.42
N PRO A 33 -11.04 -55.34 34.34
CA PRO A 33 -12.39 -54.71 34.19
C PRO A 33 -12.40 -53.21 34.60
N ALA A 34 -13.16 -52.30 33.98
CA ALA A 34 -14.63 -52.14 34.00
C ALA A 34 -15.23 -51.74 35.36
N LEU A 35 -15.50 -50.44 35.54
CA LEU A 35 -16.51 -49.91 36.46
C LEU A 35 -17.33 -48.86 35.70
N PHE A 36 -18.63 -49.08 35.63
CA PHE A 36 -19.59 -48.30 34.84
C PHE A 36 -20.12 -47.13 35.68
N LEU A 37 -20.13 -45.92 35.12
CA LEU A 37 -21.10 -44.89 35.49
C LEU A 37 -21.31 -43.97 34.28
N SER A 38 -22.51 -44.04 33.72
CA SER A 38 -22.88 -43.37 32.48
C SER A 38 -23.24 -41.90 32.72
N PHE A 39 -22.57 -40.99 32.03
CA PHE A 39 -23.13 -39.67 31.73
C PHE A 39 -23.11 -39.45 30.22
N HIS A 40 -24.28 -39.62 29.58
CA HIS A 40 -24.43 -39.26 28.18
C HIS A 40 -24.42 -37.73 28.02
N ARG A 41 -23.32 -37.21 27.49
CA ARG A 41 -23.35 -35.95 26.74
C ARG A 41 -22.55 -36.14 25.45
N THR A 42 -23.27 -36.25 24.35
CA THR A 42 -22.70 -36.43 23.01
C THR A 42 -21.83 -35.23 22.65
N ILE A 43 -20.51 -35.40 22.72
CA ILE A 43 -19.57 -34.45 22.13
C ILE A 43 -19.65 -34.69 20.62
N SER A 44 -20.35 -33.80 19.91
CA SER A 44 -20.23 -33.75 18.46
C SER A 44 -18.82 -33.29 18.12
N ASN A 45 -18.02 -34.17 17.52
CA ASN A 45 -16.75 -33.81 16.91
C ASN A 45 -17.02 -33.00 15.64
N HIS A 46 -17.34 -31.71 15.82
CA HIS A 46 -17.18 -30.69 14.80
C HIS A 46 -16.31 -29.61 15.42
N ALA A 47 -15.01 -29.65 15.11
CA ALA A 47 -14.23 -28.44 15.16
C ALA A 47 -14.93 -27.44 14.21
N PRO A 48 -15.22 -26.19 14.63
CA PRO A 48 -15.67 -25.21 13.66
C PRO A 48 -14.54 -25.04 12.66
N ASP A 49 -14.85 -25.23 11.37
CA ASP A 49 -13.98 -24.74 10.30
C ASP A 49 -13.73 -23.27 10.57
N VAL A 50 -12.50 -22.94 10.97
CA VAL A 50 -12.04 -21.56 11.00
C VAL A 50 -11.77 -21.19 9.56
N ALA A 51 -12.85 -20.99 8.81
CA ALA A 51 -12.82 -20.33 7.51
C ALA A 51 -12.01 -19.05 7.72
N GLU A 52 -10.88 -18.92 7.02
CA GLU A 52 -10.02 -17.75 7.15
C GLU A 52 -10.89 -16.52 6.95
N ALA A 53 -10.93 -15.66 7.98
CA ALA A 53 -11.84 -14.52 7.98
C ALA A 53 -11.46 -13.60 6.82
N ILE A 54 -12.23 -13.68 5.74
CA ILE A 54 -12.09 -12.82 4.57
C ILE A 54 -12.09 -11.38 5.10
N PRO A 55 -11.01 -10.59 4.90
CA PRO A 55 -10.85 -9.31 5.58
C PRO A 55 -12.08 -8.43 5.33
N ARG A 56 -12.72 -7.96 6.41
CA ARG A 56 -13.85 -7.04 6.32
C ARG A 56 -13.34 -5.68 5.87
N TRP A 57 -13.27 -5.54 4.55
CA TRP A 57 -12.90 -4.34 3.82
C TRP A 57 -13.66 -3.10 4.37
N PRO A 58 -13.02 -1.92 4.48
CA PRO A 58 -13.70 -0.71 4.91
C PRO A 58 -14.89 -0.41 3.98
N ARG A 59 -16.08 -0.23 4.57
CA ARG A 59 -17.40 -0.47 3.94
C ARG A 59 -17.82 0.52 2.83
N ALA A 60 -16.97 1.47 2.47
CA ALA A 60 -17.35 2.57 1.60
C ALA A 60 -17.21 2.25 0.10
N PHE A 61 -16.33 1.33 -0.28
CA PHE A 61 -16.14 0.93 -1.68
C PHE A 61 -16.06 -0.59 -1.87
N GLN A 62 -16.49 -1.07 -3.04
CA GLN A 62 -16.57 -2.48 -3.38
C GLN A 62 -15.72 -2.80 -4.62
N LEU A 63 -14.87 -3.82 -4.52
CA LEU A 63 -14.05 -4.33 -5.62
C LEU A 63 -14.72 -5.52 -6.30
N TYR A 64 -14.89 -5.41 -7.61
CA TYR A 64 -15.41 -6.43 -8.52
C TYR A 64 -14.28 -6.93 -9.42
N LEU A 65 -13.66 -8.05 -9.06
CA LEU A 65 -12.62 -8.65 -9.89
C LEU A 65 -13.20 -9.21 -11.19
N PRO A 66 -12.56 -9.00 -12.36
CA PRO A 66 -12.95 -9.63 -13.61
C PRO A 66 -12.97 -11.16 -13.52
N ALA A 67 -13.88 -11.79 -14.26
CA ALA A 67 -13.96 -13.25 -14.33
C ALA A 67 -12.64 -13.85 -14.83
N GLY A 68 -12.07 -14.79 -14.06
CA GLY A 68 -10.78 -15.41 -14.37
C GLY A 68 -9.54 -14.61 -13.94
N ALA A 69 -9.69 -13.52 -13.17
CA ALA A 69 -8.55 -12.88 -12.53
C ALA A 69 -7.93 -13.78 -11.44
N THR A 70 -6.69 -14.21 -11.63
CA THR A 70 -5.92 -14.99 -10.62
C THR A 70 -4.52 -14.42 -10.42
N VAL A 71 -3.79 -14.89 -9.41
CA VAL A 71 -2.40 -14.47 -9.16
C VAL A 71 -1.47 -14.87 -10.31
N GLU A 72 -1.76 -16.00 -10.97
CA GLU A 72 -1.02 -16.54 -12.11
C GLU A 72 -1.39 -15.85 -13.43
N SER A 73 -2.66 -15.42 -13.56
CA SER A 73 -3.20 -14.70 -14.71
C SER A 73 -3.85 -13.37 -14.29
N PRO A 74 -3.05 -12.38 -13.83
CA PRO A 74 -3.58 -11.13 -13.33
C PRO A 74 -4.09 -10.23 -14.46
N HIS A 75 -5.28 -9.69 -14.27
CA HIS A 75 -5.85 -8.66 -15.13
C HIS A 75 -5.11 -7.33 -14.94
N GLN A 76 -5.16 -6.46 -15.95
CA GLN A 76 -4.72 -5.08 -15.73
C GLN A 76 -5.67 -4.45 -14.72
N PHE A 77 -5.13 -3.87 -13.64
CA PHE A 77 -5.86 -3.05 -12.69
C PHE A 77 -6.58 -1.94 -13.47
N SER A 78 -7.81 -1.64 -13.05
CA SER A 78 -8.51 -0.44 -13.47
C SER A 78 -9.34 0.09 -12.31
N TYR A 79 -9.42 1.41 -12.17
CA TYR A 79 -10.34 2.05 -11.24
C TYR A 79 -11.80 1.62 -11.48
N THR A 80 -12.17 1.24 -12.71
CA THR A 80 -13.51 0.76 -13.09
C THR A 80 -13.93 -0.54 -12.40
N PHE A 81 -13.00 -1.29 -11.80
CA PHE A 81 -13.31 -2.47 -10.99
C PHE A 81 -13.82 -2.11 -9.59
N PHE A 82 -13.77 -0.84 -9.23
CA PHE A 82 -14.20 -0.32 -7.93
C PHE A 82 -15.49 0.47 -8.09
N GLN A 83 -16.41 0.29 -7.15
CA GLN A 83 -17.54 1.17 -6.95
C GLN A 83 -17.35 1.93 -5.65
N GLY A 84 -17.51 3.26 -5.69
CA GLY A 84 -17.49 4.12 -4.52
C GLY A 84 -18.77 4.02 -3.67
N PRO A 85 -18.94 4.94 -2.69
CA PRO A 85 -20.04 4.91 -1.75
C PRO A 85 -21.42 4.78 -2.40
N ASN A 86 -22.21 3.82 -1.89
CA ASN A 86 -23.54 3.46 -2.37
C ASN A 86 -23.55 2.80 -3.77
N ALA A 87 -22.54 1.98 -4.09
CA ALA A 87 -22.45 1.23 -5.35
C ALA A 87 -22.44 2.11 -6.61
N ARG A 88 -21.88 3.34 -6.49
CA ARG A 88 -21.70 4.27 -7.61
C ARG A 88 -20.41 3.97 -8.34
N GLU A 89 -20.43 4.14 -9.66
CA GLU A 89 -19.21 4.15 -10.45
C GLU A 89 -18.31 5.32 -10.04
N VAL A 90 -17.00 5.14 -10.18
CA VAL A 90 -15.98 6.16 -9.91
C VAL A 90 -15.95 7.15 -11.09
N GLU A 91 -16.17 8.44 -10.82
CA GLU A 91 -16.20 9.47 -11.86
C GLU A 91 -14.78 9.87 -12.27
N LEU A 92 -14.42 9.68 -13.55
CA LEU A 92 -13.18 10.20 -14.12
C LEU A 92 -13.44 11.55 -14.80
N GLN A 93 -12.85 12.60 -14.26
CA GLN A 93 -12.90 13.96 -14.78
C GLN A 93 -11.54 14.39 -15.33
N TYR A 94 -11.56 15.15 -16.42
CA TYR A 94 -10.37 15.69 -17.09
C TYR A 94 -10.53 17.20 -17.29
N SER A 95 -9.45 17.93 -17.04
CA SER A 95 -9.33 19.37 -17.29
C SER A 95 -8.14 19.64 -18.20
N ASP A 96 -8.38 20.52 -19.18
CA ASP A 96 -7.40 21.07 -20.13
C ASP A 96 -7.26 22.60 -19.99
N ASN A 97 -7.89 23.20 -18.98
CA ASN A 97 -7.82 24.63 -18.72
C ASN A 97 -8.02 24.96 -17.24
N LEU A 98 -7.71 26.20 -16.86
CA LEU A 98 -7.78 26.67 -15.47
C LEU A 98 -9.20 26.60 -14.87
N ALA A 99 -10.24 26.92 -15.66
CA ALA A 99 -11.62 26.95 -15.17
C ALA A 99 -12.20 25.54 -14.95
N SER A 100 -11.89 24.59 -15.85
CA SER A 100 -12.24 23.17 -15.65
C SER A 100 -11.45 22.57 -14.49
N SER A 101 -10.17 22.93 -14.34
CA SER A 101 -9.34 22.52 -13.20
C SER A 101 -9.90 23.02 -11.87
N GLU A 102 -10.32 24.28 -11.77
CA GLU A 102 -10.93 24.82 -10.55
C GLU A 102 -12.21 24.06 -10.18
N ARG A 103 -13.11 23.85 -11.15
CA ARG A 103 -14.36 23.09 -10.94
C ARG A 103 -14.10 21.65 -10.48
N ILE A 104 -13.12 20.97 -11.06
CA ILE A 104 -12.78 19.58 -10.68
C ILE A 104 -12.11 19.56 -9.31
N ALA A 105 -11.15 20.46 -9.03
CA ALA A 105 -10.46 20.48 -7.75
C ALA A 105 -11.40 20.76 -6.55
N GLN A 106 -12.48 21.53 -6.76
CA GLN A 106 -13.47 21.79 -5.70
C GLN A 106 -14.12 20.51 -5.13
N SER A 107 -14.24 19.41 -5.89
CA SER A 107 -14.83 18.16 -5.38
C SER A 107 -13.95 17.43 -4.37
N PHE A 108 -12.65 17.75 -4.31
CA PHE A 108 -11.68 17.11 -3.42
C PHE A 108 -11.35 17.93 -2.16
N LEU A 109 -11.90 19.14 -1.99
CA LEU A 109 -11.54 20.06 -0.89
C LEU A 109 -11.90 19.54 0.51
N GLU A 110 -12.91 18.68 0.61
CA GLU A 110 -13.41 18.10 1.86
C GLU A 110 -12.93 16.65 2.08
N GLU A 111 -12.09 16.11 1.19
CA GLU A 111 -11.52 14.77 1.32
C GLU A 111 -10.40 14.77 2.37
N GLU A 112 -10.43 13.85 3.35
CA GLU A 112 -9.34 13.72 4.33
C GLU A 112 -8.06 13.10 3.72
N VAL A 113 -8.23 12.33 2.65
CA VAL A 113 -7.21 11.51 2.01
C VAL A 113 -7.45 11.48 0.51
N VAL A 114 -6.42 11.78 -0.28
CA VAL A 114 -6.43 11.62 -1.74
C VAL A 114 -5.21 10.86 -2.21
N GLY A 115 -5.37 10.04 -3.24
CA GLY A 115 -4.28 9.54 -4.06
C GLY A 115 -3.72 10.70 -4.88
N PHE A 116 -2.40 10.79 -4.97
CA PHE A 116 -1.72 11.91 -5.61
C PHE A 116 -0.51 11.40 -6.39
N ASP A 117 -0.39 11.87 -7.63
CA ASP A 117 0.68 11.51 -8.57
C ASP A 117 0.89 12.67 -9.57
N MET A 118 1.93 12.59 -10.41
CA MET A 118 2.11 13.50 -11.54
C MET A 118 2.97 12.93 -12.67
N GLU A 119 2.82 13.51 -13.86
CA GLU A 119 3.64 13.18 -15.04
C GLU A 119 4.40 14.41 -15.57
N TRP A 120 5.57 14.17 -16.15
CA TRP A 120 6.48 15.21 -16.64
C TRP A 120 7.36 14.72 -17.80
N ILE A 121 8.03 15.64 -18.49
CA ILE A 121 8.99 15.27 -19.54
C ILE A 121 10.33 14.85 -18.93
N PHE A 122 10.78 13.63 -19.26
CA PHE A 122 12.07 13.11 -18.82
C PHE A 122 12.76 12.22 -19.87
N PRO A 123 14.06 12.38 -20.15
CA PRO A 123 14.93 13.47 -19.68
C PRO A 123 14.47 14.83 -20.21
N GLN A 124 14.75 15.91 -19.47
CA GLN A 124 14.40 17.25 -19.93
C GLN A 124 15.18 17.59 -21.22
N PRO A 125 14.50 18.07 -22.30
CA PRO A 125 15.16 18.35 -23.57
C PRO A 125 15.99 19.63 -23.51
N ASN A 126 15.60 20.57 -22.64
CA ASN A 126 16.19 21.90 -22.50
C ASN A 126 16.79 22.11 -21.10
N PRO A 127 17.88 22.89 -20.93
CA PRO A 127 18.43 23.22 -19.61
C PRO A 127 17.52 24.10 -18.74
N SER A 128 16.63 24.87 -19.38
CA SER A 128 15.62 25.72 -18.76
C SER A 128 14.26 25.43 -19.39
N PRO A 129 13.63 24.28 -19.08
CA PRO A 129 12.35 23.89 -19.67
C PRO A 129 11.21 24.74 -19.08
N PRO A 130 10.11 24.97 -19.83
CA PRO A 130 8.92 25.64 -19.33
C PRO A 130 8.26 24.84 -18.19
N LEU A 131 7.47 25.51 -17.34
CA LEU A 131 6.76 24.88 -16.21
C LEU A 131 5.92 23.67 -16.64
N LYS A 132 5.32 23.75 -17.83
CA LYS A 132 4.53 22.69 -18.48
C LYS A 132 5.30 21.41 -18.80
N GLU A 133 6.60 21.50 -19.07
CA GLU A 133 7.49 20.32 -19.24
C GLU A 133 8.00 19.80 -17.88
N LEU A 134 8.04 20.67 -16.85
CA LEU A 134 8.44 20.32 -15.50
C LEU A 134 7.33 19.57 -14.74
N ILE A 135 6.07 19.93 -14.94
CA ILE A 135 4.88 19.16 -14.52
C ILE A 135 3.83 19.29 -15.64
N CYS A 136 3.56 18.18 -16.33
CA CYS A 136 2.62 18.15 -17.46
C CYS A 136 1.19 17.85 -17.01
N LEU A 137 1.03 16.95 -16.05
CA LEU A 137 -0.25 16.43 -15.59
C LEU A 137 -0.14 16.19 -14.09
N ILE A 138 -1.13 16.62 -13.32
CA ILE A 138 -1.31 16.26 -11.91
C ILE A 138 -2.54 15.36 -11.82
N GLN A 139 -2.49 14.30 -11.02
CA GLN A 139 -3.64 13.44 -10.78
C GLN A 139 -4.03 13.45 -9.30
N ILE A 140 -5.35 13.54 -9.05
CA ILE A 140 -5.92 13.42 -7.70
C ILE A 140 -7.04 12.38 -7.75
N ALA A 141 -7.08 11.47 -6.77
CA ALA A 141 -8.12 10.45 -6.66
C ALA A 141 -8.67 10.35 -5.23
N SER A 142 -9.98 10.18 -5.08
CA SER A 142 -10.62 9.78 -3.82
C SER A 142 -11.33 8.44 -4.01
N GLU A 143 -12.19 8.01 -3.08
CA GLU A 143 -12.94 6.76 -3.22
C GLU A 143 -13.91 6.76 -4.42
N SER A 144 -14.38 7.94 -4.85
CA SER A 144 -15.46 8.10 -5.84
C SER A 144 -15.12 9.02 -7.03
N ASN A 145 -14.05 9.82 -6.97
CA ASN A 145 -13.67 10.75 -8.03
C ASN A 145 -12.20 10.61 -8.42
N ILE A 146 -11.89 10.87 -9.69
CA ILE A 146 -10.52 11.02 -10.21
C ILE A 146 -10.47 12.30 -11.04
N GLY A 147 -9.57 13.23 -10.70
CA GLY A 147 -9.30 14.45 -11.43
C GLY A 147 -7.95 14.39 -12.14
N LEU A 148 -7.96 14.54 -13.46
CA LEU A 148 -6.78 14.68 -14.30
C LEU A 148 -6.59 16.17 -14.69
N PHE A 149 -5.60 16.83 -14.11
CA PHE A 149 -5.30 18.25 -14.30
C PHE A 149 -4.17 18.43 -15.31
N HIS A 150 -4.51 18.60 -16.58
CA HIS A 150 -3.54 18.56 -17.69
C HIS A 150 -2.87 19.92 -17.91
N ILE A 151 -2.00 20.29 -16.96
CA ILE A 151 -1.27 21.56 -16.87
C ILE A 151 -0.57 21.92 -18.20
N ALA A 152 -0.05 20.93 -18.94
CA ALA A 152 0.68 21.16 -20.18
C ALA A 152 -0.12 21.85 -21.29
N VAL A 153 -1.45 21.68 -21.32
CA VAL A 153 -2.32 22.28 -22.35
C VAL A 153 -3.09 23.51 -21.87
N HIS A 154 -2.88 23.96 -20.63
CA HIS A 154 -3.45 25.20 -20.12
C HIS A 154 -2.86 26.43 -20.86
N GLU A 155 -3.68 27.47 -21.00
CA GLU A 155 -3.21 28.82 -21.39
C GLU A 155 -2.41 29.48 -20.27
N GLY A 156 -1.55 30.45 -20.62
CA GLY A 156 -0.62 31.10 -19.68
C GLY A 156 0.59 30.23 -19.33
N ASP A 157 1.62 30.82 -18.73
CA ASP A 157 2.90 30.14 -18.44
C ASP A 157 3.41 30.41 -17.01
N THR A 158 2.64 31.12 -16.19
CA THR A 158 2.93 31.37 -14.76
C THR A 158 2.18 30.38 -13.85
N VAL A 159 2.66 30.21 -12.62
CA VAL A 159 2.04 29.28 -11.65
C VAL A 159 0.60 29.64 -11.29
N ASP A 160 0.22 30.93 -11.33
CA ASP A 160 -1.14 31.39 -11.06
C ASP A 160 -2.10 31.18 -12.26
N GLU A 161 -1.58 31.15 -13.49
CA GLU A 161 -2.36 30.80 -14.70
C GLU A 161 -2.51 29.28 -14.87
N LEU A 162 -1.54 28.51 -14.36
CA LEU A 162 -1.48 27.06 -14.52
C LEU A 162 -2.19 26.29 -13.41
N ILE A 163 -2.03 26.70 -12.15
CA ILE A 163 -2.56 25.96 -10.99
C ILE A 163 -3.80 26.64 -10.43
N ALA A 164 -4.95 25.99 -10.60
CA ALA A 164 -6.23 26.44 -10.06
C ALA A 164 -6.18 26.69 -8.53
N PRO A 165 -6.85 27.73 -8.00
CA PRO A 165 -6.86 28.04 -6.57
C PRO A 165 -7.22 26.87 -5.65
N SER A 166 -8.23 26.06 -6.01
CA SER A 166 -8.62 24.86 -5.25
C SER A 166 -7.59 23.74 -5.37
N LEU A 167 -6.93 23.59 -6.53
CA LEU A 167 -5.84 22.61 -6.71
C LEU A 167 -4.62 22.97 -5.84
N ARG A 168 -4.24 24.27 -5.83
CA ARG A 168 -3.21 24.80 -4.91
C ARG A 168 -3.59 24.52 -3.45
N ARG A 169 -4.83 24.82 -3.07
CA ARG A 169 -5.32 24.58 -1.70
C ARG A 169 -5.24 23.11 -1.29
N ILE A 170 -5.46 22.15 -2.20
CA ILE A 170 -5.30 20.72 -1.89
C ILE A 170 -3.83 20.36 -1.69
N ILE A 171 -2.96 20.77 -2.61
CA ILE A 171 -1.51 20.54 -2.56
C ILE A 171 -0.93 21.06 -1.23
N GLU A 172 -1.27 22.29 -0.86
CA GLU A 172 -0.72 22.98 0.31
C GLU A 172 -1.48 22.70 1.62
N SER A 173 -2.59 21.96 1.59
CA SER A 173 -3.37 21.67 2.80
C SER A 173 -2.65 20.69 3.74
N PRO A 174 -2.41 21.04 5.02
CA PRO A 174 -1.97 20.07 6.03
C PRO A 174 -3.09 19.12 6.46
N ARG A 175 -4.36 19.37 6.09
CA ARG A 175 -5.49 18.51 6.48
C ARG A 175 -5.70 17.33 5.53
N ILE A 176 -5.48 17.55 4.23
CA ILE A 176 -5.68 16.53 3.19
C ILE A 176 -4.38 15.74 3.04
N ARG A 177 -4.41 14.43 3.34
CA ARG A 177 -3.26 13.54 3.11
C ARG A 177 -3.11 13.27 1.61
N LYS A 178 -1.96 13.58 1.02
CA LYS A 178 -1.62 13.17 -0.37
C LYS A 178 -0.86 11.85 -0.30
N ILE A 179 -1.46 10.79 -0.81
CA ILE A 179 -0.91 9.44 -0.75
C ILE A 179 -0.34 9.05 -2.12
N GLY A 180 0.92 8.61 -2.15
CA GLY A 180 1.56 8.15 -3.38
C GLY A 180 2.75 7.23 -3.13
N GLN A 181 3.42 6.86 -4.22
CA GLN A 181 4.61 6.03 -4.23
C GLN A 181 5.80 6.84 -4.75
N SER A 182 6.84 6.98 -3.93
CA SER A 182 7.93 7.94 -4.17
C SER A 182 7.50 9.41 -4.07
N ILE A 183 6.46 9.69 -3.26
CA ILE A 183 5.71 10.96 -3.18
C ILE A 183 6.58 12.20 -2.86
N MET A 184 7.77 12.01 -2.29
CA MET A 184 8.75 13.10 -2.11
C MET A 184 9.29 13.64 -3.43
N GLY A 185 9.34 12.82 -4.50
CA GLY A 185 9.72 13.30 -5.82
C GLY A 185 8.73 14.33 -6.33
N ASP A 186 7.45 13.97 -6.34
CA ASP A 186 6.33 14.78 -6.81
C ASP A 186 6.24 16.09 -5.99
N GLY A 187 6.29 15.95 -4.66
CA GLY A 187 6.34 17.09 -3.75
C GLY A 187 7.57 18.00 -3.97
N SER A 188 8.76 17.43 -4.23
CA SER A 188 9.95 18.22 -4.53
C SER A 188 9.82 18.95 -5.87
N ARG A 189 9.24 18.32 -6.91
CA ARG A 189 8.99 18.99 -8.21
C ARG A 189 8.05 20.18 -8.04
N ILE A 190 6.93 20.01 -7.35
CA ILE A 190 5.99 21.10 -7.03
C ILE A 190 6.71 22.23 -6.29
N LYS A 191 7.46 21.89 -5.24
CA LYS A 191 8.14 22.86 -4.39
C LYS A 191 9.26 23.62 -5.12
N ASP A 192 10.07 22.92 -5.92
CA ASP A 192 11.28 23.47 -6.53
C ASP A 192 11.03 24.11 -7.91
N HIS A 193 9.99 23.71 -8.63
CA HIS A 193 9.65 24.26 -9.96
C HIS A 193 8.45 25.22 -9.93
N PHE A 194 7.43 24.96 -9.11
CA PHE A 194 6.22 25.79 -9.01
C PHE A 194 6.21 26.68 -7.76
N GLY A 195 7.19 26.53 -6.85
CA GLY A 195 7.32 27.39 -5.66
C GLY A 195 6.21 27.23 -4.61
N LEU A 196 5.35 26.23 -4.75
CA LEU A 196 4.26 25.94 -3.81
C LEU A 196 4.80 25.22 -2.56
N ALA A 197 3.98 25.18 -1.50
CA ALA A 197 4.32 24.54 -0.23
C ALA A 197 3.52 23.23 0.00
N PRO A 198 3.83 22.12 -0.71
CA PRO A 198 3.13 20.86 -0.53
C PRO A 198 3.30 20.33 0.90
N GLN A 199 2.18 19.92 1.51
CA GLN A 199 2.12 19.47 2.90
C GLN A 199 1.35 18.15 3.00
N ASN A 200 1.59 17.39 4.07
CA ASN A 200 0.93 16.14 4.40
C ASN A 200 1.10 15.06 3.31
N LEU A 201 2.34 14.79 2.91
CA LEU A 201 2.70 13.76 1.92
C LEU A 201 2.92 12.41 2.62
N VAL A 202 2.27 11.34 2.18
CA VAL A 202 2.31 10.04 2.86
C VAL A 202 2.77 8.94 1.91
N GLU A 203 3.97 8.43 2.17
CA GLU A 203 4.61 7.38 1.36
C GLU A 203 4.00 5.98 1.61
N LEU A 204 3.37 5.40 0.58
CA LEU A 204 2.78 4.06 0.62
C LEU A 204 3.78 2.97 1.01
N SER A 205 5.04 3.08 0.57
CA SER A 205 6.10 2.13 0.93
C SER A 205 6.31 2.03 2.44
N TYR A 206 6.06 3.10 3.20
CA TYR A 206 6.29 3.11 4.64
C TYR A 206 5.12 2.43 5.36
N LEU A 207 3.89 2.67 4.91
CA LEU A 207 2.70 1.96 5.40
C LEU A 207 2.78 0.45 5.07
N HIS A 208 3.21 0.09 3.86
CA HIS A 208 3.46 -1.31 3.46
C HIS A 208 4.52 -1.99 4.34
N ARG A 209 5.59 -1.28 4.71
CA ARG A 209 6.62 -1.81 5.63
C ARG A 209 6.09 -1.95 7.06
N LEU A 210 5.28 -0.99 7.50
CA LEU A 210 4.67 -0.99 8.83
C LEU A 210 3.78 -2.23 9.04
N ILE A 211 2.86 -2.53 8.12
CA ILE A 211 1.98 -3.70 8.25
C ILE A 211 2.72 -5.04 8.20
N ARG A 212 3.88 -5.10 7.53
CA ARG A 212 4.72 -6.31 7.49
C ARG A 212 5.47 -6.58 8.79
N ALA A 213 5.52 -5.61 9.71
CA ALA A 213 6.08 -5.77 11.05
C ALA A 213 5.28 -6.72 11.97
N ARG A 214 4.11 -7.24 11.50
CA ARG A 214 3.47 -8.45 12.03
C ARG A 214 4.43 -9.65 12.16
N THR A 215 5.56 -9.66 11.42
CA THR A 215 6.59 -10.72 11.47
C THR A 215 7.93 -10.20 12.00
N PRO A 216 8.77 -11.06 12.65
CA PRO A 216 10.12 -10.66 13.09
C PRO A 216 10.96 -10.05 11.96
N ARG A 217 11.01 -10.71 10.80
CA ARG A 217 11.71 -10.25 9.58
C ARG A 217 11.18 -8.92 9.04
N GLY A 218 9.93 -8.57 9.34
CA GLY A 218 9.34 -7.28 9.00
C GLY A 218 9.81 -6.16 9.93
N ARG A 219 9.95 -6.42 11.24
CA ARG A 219 10.44 -5.44 12.23
C ARG A 219 11.86 -4.94 11.91
N ASP A 220 12.71 -5.79 11.33
CA ASP A 220 14.05 -5.42 10.86
C ASP A 220 14.04 -4.46 9.66
N ARG A 221 12.90 -4.31 8.97
CA ARG A 221 12.74 -3.58 7.71
C ARG A 221 11.99 -2.25 7.85
N LEU A 222 11.75 -1.80 9.09
CA LEU A 222 11.09 -0.53 9.48
C LEU A 222 11.98 0.70 9.25
N LYS A 223 12.41 0.88 7.99
CA LYS A 223 13.23 2.02 7.52
C LYS A 223 12.56 2.71 6.32
N THR A 224 12.88 3.97 6.12
CA THR A 224 12.40 4.84 5.03
C THR A 224 12.96 4.43 3.65
N TYR A 225 12.58 3.25 3.17
CA TYR A 225 12.95 2.76 1.84
C TYR A 225 11.70 2.59 0.99
N TYR A 226 11.78 2.93 -0.29
CA TYR A 226 10.77 2.53 -1.25
C TYR A 226 10.68 0.99 -1.37
N VAL A 227 9.50 0.47 -1.74
CA VAL A 227 9.29 -0.96 -1.96
C VAL A 227 9.82 -1.33 -3.35
N LYS A 228 10.61 -2.40 -3.44
CA LYS A 228 11.14 -2.87 -4.74
C LYS A 228 9.98 -3.31 -5.63
N GLY A 229 9.87 -2.72 -6.82
CA GLY A 229 8.74 -2.91 -7.73
C GLY A 229 7.60 -1.90 -7.54
N GLY A 230 7.78 -0.92 -6.63
CA GLY A 230 6.92 0.25 -6.49
C GLY A 230 5.43 -0.06 -6.31
N LEU A 231 4.60 0.80 -6.90
CA LEU A 231 3.15 0.75 -6.85
C LEU A 231 2.63 -0.57 -7.43
N ALA A 232 3.16 -0.99 -8.60
CA ALA A 232 2.81 -2.25 -9.25
C ALA A 232 3.01 -3.50 -8.38
N TYR A 233 4.08 -3.56 -7.57
CA TYR A 233 4.27 -4.64 -6.60
C TYR A 233 3.28 -4.57 -5.45
N MET A 234 2.97 -3.37 -4.95
CA MET A 234 1.99 -3.21 -3.86
C MET A 234 0.58 -3.56 -4.32
N VAL A 235 0.17 -3.17 -5.53
CA VAL A 235 -1.11 -3.60 -6.15
C VAL A 235 -1.19 -5.12 -6.22
N GLN A 236 -0.21 -5.80 -6.83
CA GLN A 236 -0.20 -7.27 -6.90
C GLN A 236 -0.18 -7.96 -5.52
N THR A 237 0.37 -7.30 -4.48
CA THR A 237 0.42 -7.85 -3.12
C THR A 237 -0.91 -7.72 -2.39
N HIS A 238 -1.64 -6.62 -2.56
CA HIS A 238 -2.83 -6.27 -1.78
C HIS A 238 -4.15 -6.45 -2.53
N PHE A 239 -4.08 -6.54 -3.86
CA PHE A 239 -5.15 -6.85 -4.80
C PHE A 239 -4.73 -8.05 -5.68
N PRO A 240 -4.60 -9.26 -5.09
CA PRO A 240 -4.26 -10.46 -5.85
C PRO A 240 -5.25 -10.68 -6.99
N GLY A 241 -4.73 -10.95 -8.20
CA GLY A 241 -5.53 -10.97 -9.43
C GLY A 241 -5.41 -9.70 -10.29
N LEU A 242 -4.84 -8.62 -9.77
CA LEU A 242 -4.61 -7.36 -10.49
C LEU A 242 -3.12 -7.01 -10.62
N ARG A 243 -2.75 -6.34 -11.72
CA ARG A 243 -1.44 -5.72 -11.96
C ARG A 243 -1.60 -4.36 -12.63
N LEU A 244 -0.82 -3.35 -12.26
CA LEU A 244 -0.82 -2.09 -13.01
C LEU A 244 -0.29 -2.27 -14.43
N MET A 245 -0.64 -1.33 -15.31
CA MET A 245 -0.03 -1.23 -16.63
C MET A 245 1.49 -0.98 -16.48
N LYS A 246 2.27 -1.33 -17.50
CA LYS A 246 3.69 -0.95 -17.53
C LYS A 246 3.83 0.47 -18.09
N ASP A 247 4.62 1.27 -17.38
CA ASP A 247 5.27 2.53 -17.78
C ASP A 247 5.80 2.58 -19.23
N LYS A 248 6.16 1.44 -19.84
CA LYS A 248 6.76 1.36 -21.16
C LYS A 248 5.93 2.05 -22.25
N GLY A 249 6.35 3.27 -22.61
CA GLY A 249 5.72 4.10 -23.62
C GLY A 249 4.74 5.13 -23.07
N MET A 250 4.68 5.31 -21.74
CA MET A 250 3.92 6.34 -21.02
C MET A 250 4.82 7.53 -20.59
N HIS A 251 5.97 7.74 -21.22
CA HIS A 251 6.88 8.85 -20.90
C HIS A 251 6.93 9.91 -22.02
N ALA A 252 5.94 9.91 -22.92
CA ALA A 252 5.89 10.77 -24.09
C ALA A 252 4.44 11.08 -24.45
N GLY A 253 4.20 12.25 -25.06
CA GLY A 253 2.84 12.71 -25.39
C GLY A 253 2.13 13.45 -24.25
N TRP A 254 2.78 13.68 -23.11
CA TRP A 254 2.24 14.48 -22.00
C TRP A 254 2.11 15.98 -22.29
N MET A 255 2.60 16.47 -23.43
CA MET A 255 2.37 17.84 -23.91
C MET A 255 1.20 17.94 -24.92
N GLU A 256 0.63 16.80 -25.30
CA GLU A 256 -0.39 16.67 -26.35
C GLU A 256 -1.72 16.22 -25.73
N PRO A 257 -2.89 16.50 -26.34
CA PRO A 257 -4.19 16.05 -25.84
C PRO A 257 -4.20 14.55 -25.51
N LEU A 258 -4.44 14.21 -24.23
CA LEU A 258 -4.26 12.85 -23.73
C LEU A 258 -5.15 11.84 -24.45
N SER A 259 -4.52 10.82 -25.04
CA SER A 259 -5.23 9.65 -25.54
C SER A 259 -5.87 8.85 -24.40
N GLU A 260 -6.92 8.09 -24.70
CA GLU A 260 -7.63 7.24 -23.73
C GLU A 260 -6.66 6.38 -22.90
N LYS A 261 -5.63 5.81 -23.54
CA LYS A 261 -4.62 4.99 -22.87
C LYS A 261 -3.83 5.77 -21.80
N HIS A 262 -3.44 7.03 -22.07
CA HIS A 262 -2.75 7.88 -21.10
C HIS A 262 -3.69 8.33 -19.98
N ARG A 263 -4.96 8.63 -20.30
CA ARG A 263 -5.99 8.94 -19.30
C ARG A 263 -6.22 7.78 -18.34
N MET A 264 -6.37 6.57 -18.86
CA MET A 264 -6.53 5.35 -18.05
C MET A 264 -5.29 5.09 -17.19
N TYR A 265 -4.09 5.16 -17.77
CA TYR A 265 -2.84 4.97 -17.04
C TYR A 265 -2.73 5.93 -15.84
N ALA A 266 -2.86 7.24 -16.10
CA ALA A 266 -2.76 8.29 -15.10
C ALA A 266 -3.87 8.20 -14.02
N ALA A 267 -5.09 7.83 -14.43
CA ALA A 267 -6.20 7.60 -13.49
C ALA A 267 -5.94 6.39 -12.59
N ASP A 268 -5.43 5.29 -13.16
CA ASP A 268 -5.20 4.03 -12.45
C ASP A 268 -4.08 4.13 -11.41
N ASP A 269 -2.99 4.87 -11.67
CA ASP A 269 -1.88 5.02 -10.70
C ASP A 269 -2.27 5.88 -9.48
N ALA A 270 -2.97 7.01 -9.69
CA ALA A 270 -3.51 7.80 -8.58
C ALA A 270 -4.60 7.05 -7.80
N TYR A 271 -5.52 6.38 -8.49
CA TYR A 271 -6.59 5.62 -7.83
C TYR A 271 -6.06 4.38 -7.09
N ALA A 272 -5.10 3.65 -7.67
CA ALA A 272 -4.41 2.57 -6.98
C ALA A 272 -3.73 3.04 -5.70
N SER A 273 -3.18 4.26 -5.68
CA SER A 273 -2.52 4.81 -4.51
C SER A 273 -3.47 5.02 -3.31
N VAL A 274 -4.65 5.61 -3.54
CA VAL A 274 -5.67 5.74 -2.48
C VAL A 274 -6.26 4.39 -2.08
N MET A 275 -6.59 3.52 -3.03
CA MET A 275 -7.14 2.18 -2.73
C MET A 275 -6.15 1.32 -1.92
N LEU A 276 -4.84 1.41 -2.22
CA LEU A 276 -3.77 0.79 -1.43
C LEU A 276 -3.69 1.37 -0.01
N PHE A 277 -3.89 2.68 0.16
CA PHE A 277 -3.95 3.29 1.48
C PHE A 277 -5.07 2.69 2.33
N HIS A 278 -6.32 2.69 1.86
CA HIS A 278 -7.46 2.15 2.61
C HIS A 278 -7.26 0.66 2.94
N LYS A 279 -6.71 -0.14 1.99
CA LYS A 279 -6.37 -1.55 2.23
C LYS A 279 -5.32 -1.71 3.31
N MET A 280 -4.18 -1.04 3.20
CA MET A 280 -3.09 -1.20 4.16
C MET A 280 -3.42 -0.57 5.52
N ASN A 281 -4.22 0.49 5.56
CA ASN A 281 -4.68 1.12 6.80
C ASN A 281 -5.65 0.22 7.57
N SER A 282 -6.56 -0.50 6.90
CA SER A 282 -7.40 -1.51 7.58
C SER A 282 -6.55 -2.66 8.14
N LEU A 283 -5.60 -3.18 7.37
CA LEU A 283 -4.64 -4.20 7.85
C LEU A 283 -3.77 -3.71 9.04
N ARG A 284 -3.47 -2.41 9.11
CA ARG A 284 -2.80 -1.75 10.25
C ARG A 284 -3.71 -1.69 11.48
N GLN A 285 -4.99 -1.36 11.30
CA GLN A 285 -5.98 -1.32 12.38
C GLN A 285 -6.19 -2.71 13.01
N GLU A 286 -6.10 -3.78 12.21
CA GLU A 286 -6.12 -5.18 12.66
C GLU A 286 -4.81 -5.68 13.32
N MET A 287 -3.78 -4.84 13.51
CA MET A 287 -2.58 -5.25 14.22
C MET A 287 -2.81 -5.19 15.73
N THR A 288 -2.19 -6.12 16.48
CA THR A 288 -2.20 -6.12 17.95
C THR A 288 -0.76 -6.06 18.45
N PRO A 289 -0.31 -4.93 19.04
CA PRO A 289 -0.98 -3.63 19.10
C PRO A 289 -1.11 -2.98 17.71
N SER A 290 -2.07 -2.05 17.54
CA SER A 290 -2.19 -1.28 16.30
C SER A 290 -1.26 -0.06 16.37
N PRO A 291 -0.22 0.05 15.51
CA PRO A 291 0.60 1.25 15.44
C PRO A 291 -0.20 2.40 14.84
N PRO A 292 0.04 3.67 15.23
CA PRO A 292 -0.40 4.82 14.44
C PRO A 292 0.08 4.75 12.98
N LEU A 293 -0.48 5.59 12.10
CA LEU A 293 0.00 5.69 10.73
C LEU A 293 1.48 6.15 10.68
N PRO A 294 2.22 5.85 9.60
CA PRO A 294 3.46 6.56 9.31
C PRO A 294 3.19 8.07 9.25
N ARG A 295 4.11 8.86 9.81
CA ARG A 295 4.04 10.32 9.78
C ARG A 295 4.30 10.85 8.37
N GLN A 296 3.82 12.07 8.13
CA GLN A 296 4.13 12.96 7.01
C GLN A 296 5.59 12.86 6.61
N THR A 297 5.82 12.57 5.34
CA THR A 297 7.11 12.12 4.80
C THR A 297 8.13 13.26 4.77
N GLU A 298 7.64 14.46 4.45
CA GLU A 298 8.40 15.70 4.37
C GLU A 298 8.86 16.25 5.74
N GLU A 299 8.25 15.80 6.85
CA GLU A 299 8.65 16.25 8.19
C GLU A 299 9.98 15.65 8.67
N TYR A 300 10.49 14.58 8.02
CA TYR A 300 11.72 13.91 8.44
C TYR A 300 12.61 13.36 7.32
N ASN A 301 12.16 13.40 6.06
CA ASN A 301 13.01 13.23 4.89
C ASN A 301 13.46 14.59 4.34
N GLU A 302 14.57 14.60 3.60
CA GLU A 302 14.97 15.78 2.82
C GLU A 302 14.14 15.86 1.52
N TRP A 303 13.81 17.08 1.09
CA TRP A 303 13.22 17.33 -0.22
C TRP A 303 14.20 16.95 -1.33
N ASN A 304 13.94 15.82 -1.99
CA ASN A 304 14.63 15.37 -3.20
C ASN A 304 13.79 14.32 -3.94
N SER A 305 14.06 14.17 -5.24
CA SER A 305 13.48 13.13 -6.11
C SER A 305 14.25 11.81 -6.14
N GLY A 306 15.26 11.66 -5.27
CA GLY A 306 16.10 10.48 -5.19
C GLY A 306 15.56 9.39 -4.26
N PHE A 307 16.40 8.39 -4.01
CA PHE A 307 16.14 7.43 -2.95
C PHE A 307 16.39 8.09 -1.58
N PRO A 308 15.44 8.05 -0.64
CA PRO A 308 15.59 8.65 0.67
C PRO A 308 16.76 8.04 1.45
N VAL A 309 17.47 8.89 2.20
CA VAL A 309 18.49 8.44 3.16
C VAL A 309 17.83 7.51 4.20
N PRO A 310 18.39 6.32 4.50
CA PRO A 310 17.68 5.32 5.33
C PRO A 310 17.57 5.69 6.82
N LYS A 311 16.46 6.31 7.19
CA LYS A 311 16.04 6.65 8.56
C LYS A 311 15.05 5.60 9.09
N LEU A 312 14.74 5.64 10.39
CA LEU A 312 13.61 4.85 10.93
C LEU A 312 12.29 5.51 10.53
N ILE A 313 11.28 4.71 10.17
CA ILE A 313 9.92 5.21 9.92
C ILE A 313 9.39 5.85 11.21
N GLN A 314 9.01 7.13 11.15
CA GLN A 314 8.32 7.81 12.25
C GLN A 314 6.81 7.56 12.14
N LEU A 315 6.14 7.49 13.27
CA LEU A 315 4.68 7.36 13.34
C LEU A 315 4.04 8.70 13.72
N GLU A 316 2.79 8.91 13.30
CA GLU A 316 1.93 9.97 13.80
C GLU A 316 1.85 9.89 15.34
N PRO A 317 1.85 11.02 16.07
CA PRO A 317 1.79 11.01 17.51
C PRO A 317 0.40 10.57 18.01
N LEU A 318 0.36 9.81 19.11
CA LEU A 318 -0.90 9.26 19.66
C LEU A 318 -1.86 10.34 20.17
N THR A 319 -1.33 11.50 20.58
CA THR A 319 -2.05 12.73 20.91
C THR A 319 -1.22 13.91 20.39
N PRO A 320 -1.79 15.11 20.21
CA PRO A 320 -1.03 16.30 19.79
C PRO A 320 0.16 16.68 20.68
N THR A 321 0.22 16.16 21.91
CA THR A 321 1.27 16.42 22.91
C THR A 321 2.20 15.22 23.16
N ALA A 322 1.99 14.09 22.47
CA ALA A 322 2.81 12.89 22.67
C ALA A 322 4.18 13.02 22.00
N GLU A 323 5.22 12.45 22.62
CA GLU A 323 6.52 12.31 21.96
C GLU A 323 6.43 11.49 20.68
N ASN A 324 7.12 11.94 19.64
CA ASN A 324 7.20 11.24 18.37
C ASN A 324 7.90 9.88 18.52
N LEU A 325 7.31 8.86 17.91
CA LEU A 325 7.73 7.47 18.10
C LEU A 325 8.07 6.81 16.77
N SER A 326 9.28 6.26 16.65
CA SER A 326 9.61 5.42 15.50
C SER A 326 8.86 4.08 15.57
N ALA A 327 8.48 3.54 14.42
CA ALA A 327 7.81 2.24 14.31
C ALA A 327 8.59 1.13 15.03
N LYS A 328 9.92 1.16 14.98
CA LYS A 328 10.77 0.19 15.69
C LYS A 328 10.67 0.33 17.22
N LYS A 329 10.63 1.57 17.75
CA LYS A 329 10.46 1.82 19.20
C LYS A 329 9.06 1.42 19.66
N PHE A 330 8.03 1.65 18.85
CA PHE A 330 6.65 1.20 19.12
C PHE A 330 6.55 -0.31 19.39
N PHE A 331 6.97 -1.16 18.45
CA PHE A 331 6.88 -2.61 18.66
C PHE A 331 7.76 -3.09 19.82
N LEU A 332 8.97 -2.52 19.98
CA LEU A 332 9.85 -2.87 21.08
C LEU A 332 9.22 -2.61 22.46
N LEU A 333 8.54 -1.47 22.64
CA LEU A 333 7.86 -1.12 23.90
C LEU A 333 6.70 -2.07 24.22
N HIS A 334 5.91 -2.48 23.21
CA HIS A 334 4.83 -3.44 23.44
C HIS A 334 5.33 -4.86 23.68
N GLU A 335 6.42 -5.28 23.03
CA GLU A 335 7.06 -6.58 23.29
C GLU A 335 7.64 -6.67 24.71
N THR A 336 8.30 -5.61 25.20
CA THR A 336 8.83 -5.59 26.57
C THR A 336 7.72 -5.45 27.62
N GLY A 337 6.68 -4.65 27.34
CA GLY A 337 5.49 -4.54 28.18
C GLY A 337 4.77 -5.89 28.36
N LEU A 338 4.50 -6.60 27.25
CA LEU A 338 3.92 -7.94 27.28
C LEU A 338 4.79 -8.92 28.07
N ARG A 339 6.11 -8.96 27.84
CA ARG A 339 7.04 -9.81 28.61
C ARG A 339 7.04 -9.45 30.11
N GLY A 340 6.87 -8.18 30.45
CA GLY A 340 6.72 -7.73 31.84
C GLY A 340 5.44 -8.27 32.49
N VAL A 341 4.31 -8.23 31.78
CA VAL A 341 3.02 -8.78 32.23
C VAL A 341 3.11 -10.30 32.38
N PHE A 342 3.64 -11.03 31.39
CA PHE A 342 3.82 -12.48 31.48
C PHE A 342 4.78 -12.89 32.60
N ARG A 343 5.85 -12.13 32.87
CA ARG A 343 6.71 -12.37 34.04
C ARG A 343 5.94 -12.19 35.36
N ARG A 344 5.16 -11.12 35.51
CA ARG A 344 4.35 -10.89 36.72
C ARG A 344 3.31 -12.00 36.93
N LEU A 345 2.65 -12.45 35.86
CA LEU A 345 1.73 -13.59 35.92
C LEU A 345 2.44 -14.90 36.27
N ALA A 346 3.61 -15.18 35.70
CA ALA A 346 4.39 -16.37 36.04
C ALA A 346 4.86 -16.36 37.51
N PHE A 347 5.30 -15.21 38.04
CA PHE A 347 5.64 -15.05 39.46
C PHE A 347 4.40 -15.19 40.37
N ALA A 348 3.24 -14.65 39.97
CA ALA A 348 2.01 -14.81 40.73
C ALA A 348 1.58 -16.29 40.78
N VAL A 349 1.59 -16.99 39.64
CA VAL A 349 1.26 -18.43 39.56
C VAL A 349 2.26 -19.28 40.33
N SER A 350 3.57 -18.97 40.28
CA SER A 350 4.54 -19.70 41.11
C SER A 350 4.32 -19.44 42.60
N SER A 351 4.01 -18.20 43.02
CA SER A 351 3.75 -17.89 44.44
C SER A 351 2.48 -18.56 44.99
N VAL A 352 1.50 -18.87 44.15
CA VAL A 352 0.31 -19.67 44.51
C VAL A 352 0.63 -21.17 44.59
N TRP A 353 1.68 -21.65 43.93
CA TRP A 353 2.10 -23.06 43.93
C TRP A 353 3.23 -23.39 44.92
N THR A 354 4.00 -22.40 45.38
CA THR A 354 5.02 -22.55 46.43
C THR A 354 4.51 -22.10 47.80
N GLY A 355 3.20 -22.23 48.05
CA GLY A 355 2.58 -22.00 49.35
C GLY A 355 2.88 -23.12 50.34
N GLU A 356 4.14 -23.30 50.75
CA GLU A 356 4.47 -24.07 51.94
C GLU A 356 4.31 -23.19 53.20
N LYS A 357 3.25 -23.51 53.97
CA LYS A 357 2.98 -23.16 55.38
C LYS A 357 2.48 -21.74 55.67
#